data_AF-I0ZA24-F1
#
_entry.id   AF-I0ZA24-F1
#
_cell.length_a   1.000
_cell.length_b   1.000
_cell.length_c   1.000
_cell.angle_alpha   90.00
_cell.angle_beta   90.00
_cell.angle_gamma   90.00
#
_symmetry.space_group_name_H-M   'P 1'
#
loop_
_entity.id
_entity.type
_entity.pdbx_description
1 polymer ?
#
loop_
_entity_poly.entity_id
_entity_poly.type
_entity_poly.pdbx_seq_one_letter_code
_entity_poly.pdbx_strand_id
1 'polypeptide(L)'
;MQRQAIWDLLKNLGSHLLREGVNLTKVSLPVKVFEPRSFLQRITDNWAYIDLLEKAVDATDPIKRMQYVVGFVIGGLRRQTSTLKPFNPILGETYQGVYSSGVRVHAEQISHHPPVSSWQVADPDGKFIFSGSGNWKASARGNSIKGQQAGVNRVHFSRDGAVITWELPSLLLRGILWGERSLKYSGTITFRDDLNDVECDITIDGGSKQGFLSSLWRGKKVQKNLDQLHGSLRKGGADVDTVHGSWLTSVEWQRGGPGGKSLRVWDVARNPVQAPKPIIEPLPSDCRFREDLQSLQKGDRDKAQEWKSRLEHVQRTDQALRVAGRL
;
A
#
# COMPACT_ATOMS: atom_id res chain seq x y z
N MET A 1 -20.18 -13.71 -3.89
CA MET A 1 -19.16 -14.46 -4.66
C MET A 1 -17.87 -14.71 -3.87
N GLN A 2 -17.10 -13.70 -3.46
CA GLN A 2 -15.86 -13.92 -2.68
C GLN A 2 -16.06 -14.68 -1.36
N ARG A 3 -17.09 -14.32 -0.56
CA ARG A 3 -17.41 -15.00 0.69
C ARG A 3 -17.64 -16.49 0.49
N GLN A 4 -18.45 -16.83 -0.52
CA GLN A 4 -18.73 -18.22 -0.87
C GLN A 4 -17.45 -18.96 -1.22
N ALA A 5 -16.58 -18.37 -2.05
CA ALA A 5 -15.30 -19.00 -2.41
C ALA A 5 -14.39 -19.25 -1.20
N ILE A 6 -14.35 -18.34 -0.23
CA ILE A 6 -13.59 -18.53 1.02
C ILE A 6 -14.26 -19.62 1.88
N TRP A 7 -15.58 -19.64 1.97
CA TRP A 7 -16.32 -20.68 2.69
C TRP A 7 -16.13 -22.07 2.07
N ASP A 8 -16.18 -22.18 0.74
CA ASP A 8 -15.97 -23.43 0.02
C ASP A 8 -14.54 -23.94 0.24
N LEU A 9 -13.53 -23.05 0.17
CA LEU A 9 -12.15 -23.38 0.53
C LEU A 9 -12.05 -23.92 1.96
N LEU A 10 -12.66 -23.23 2.93
CA LEU A 10 -12.61 -23.62 4.34
C LEU A 10 -13.33 -24.95 4.61
N LYS A 11 -14.44 -25.22 3.91
CA LYS A 11 -15.13 -26.52 3.97
C LYS A 11 -14.24 -27.63 3.41
N ASN A 12 -13.59 -27.39 2.27
CA ASN A 12 -12.71 -28.35 1.62
C ASN A 12 -11.45 -28.67 2.44
N LEU A 13 -10.93 -27.70 3.21
CA LEU A 13 -9.80 -27.91 4.12
C LEU A 13 -10.19 -28.67 5.41
N GLY A 14 -11.49 -28.93 5.63
CA GLY A 14 -11.99 -29.60 6.82
C GLY A 14 -12.33 -28.62 7.94
N SER A 15 -13.55 -28.77 8.50
CA SER A 15 -14.09 -27.91 9.55
C SER A 15 -13.31 -27.91 10.87
N HIS A 16 -12.39 -28.87 11.08
CA HIS A 16 -11.51 -28.92 12.25
C HIS A 16 -10.50 -27.76 12.27
N LEU A 17 -9.96 -27.37 11.11
CA LEU A 17 -8.98 -26.28 11.02
C LEU A 17 -9.60 -24.89 11.30
N LEU A 18 -10.92 -24.74 11.11
CA LEU A 18 -11.65 -23.53 11.49
C LEU A 18 -11.61 -23.27 13.00
N ARG A 19 -11.46 -24.32 13.83
CA ARG A 19 -11.38 -24.22 15.30
C ARG A 19 -9.98 -23.86 15.78
N GLU A 20 -8.94 -24.33 15.08
CA GLU A 20 -7.53 -24.11 15.44
C GLU A 20 -6.93 -22.83 14.83
N GLY A 21 -7.67 -22.18 13.92
CA GLY A 21 -7.24 -20.97 13.24
C GLY A 21 -6.38 -21.28 12.02
N VAL A 22 -7.03 -21.40 10.86
CA VAL A 22 -6.33 -21.53 9.57
C VAL A 22 -5.47 -20.29 9.36
N ASN A 23 -4.15 -20.48 9.26
CA ASN A 23 -3.28 -19.43 8.75
C ASN A 23 -3.51 -19.30 7.23
N LEU A 24 -4.52 -18.52 6.85
CA LEU A 24 -4.92 -18.26 5.46
C LEU A 24 -3.80 -17.70 4.58
N THR A 25 -2.66 -17.29 5.16
CA THR A 25 -1.48 -16.87 4.40
C THR A 25 -0.71 -18.02 3.76
N LYS A 26 -0.87 -19.25 4.25
CA LYS A 26 -0.17 -20.45 3.75
C LYS A 26 -1.01 -21.29 2.79
N VAL A 27 -2.28 -20.93 2.59
CA VAL A 27 -3.20 -21.66 1.71
C VAL A 27 -3.30 -20.93 0.37
N SER A 28 -3.24 -21.68 -0.72
CA SER A 28 -3.49 -21.12 -2.06
C SER A 28 -4.96 -20.73 -2.18
N LEU A 29 -5.23 -19.43 -2.21
CA LEU A 29 -6.59 -18.89 -2.34
C LEU A 29 -7.11 -19.08 -3.78
N PRO A 30 -8.44 -19.29 -3.96
CA PRO A 30 -9.04 -19.43 -5.28
C PRO A 30 -9.05 -18.11 -6.04
N VAL A 31 -8.88 -18.14 -7.37
CA VAL A 31 -8.84 -16.91 -8.22
C VAL A 31 -10.04 -15.98 -8.06
N LYS A 32 -11.19 -16.48 -7.58
CA LYS A 32 -12.39 -15.68 -7.30
C LYS A 32 -12.19 -14.56 -6.26
N VAL A 33 -11.12 -14.61 -5.46
CA VAL A 33 -10.78 -13.53 -4.50
C VAL A 33 -9.73 -12.56 -5.03
N PHE A 34 -9.24 -12.76 -6.27
CA PHE A 34 -8.17 -11.98 -6.84
C PHE A 34 -8.64 -10.94 -7.85
N GLU A 35 -7.87 -9.86 -7.98
CA GLU A 35 -7.93 -8.95 -9.12
C GLU A 35 -6.96 -9.41 -10.22
N PRO A 36 -7.19 -9.06 -11.50
CA PRO A 36 -6.33 -9.49 -12.62
C PRO A 36 -5.04 -8.66 -12.73
N ARG A 37 -4.37 -8.42 -11.60
CA ARG A 37 -3.13 -7.65 -11.53
C ARG A 37 -2.15 -8.32 -10.57
N SER A 38 -0.88 -8.30 -10.94
CA SER A 38 0.22 -8.57 -10.01
C SER A 38 0.31 -7.47 -8.96
N PHE A 39 0.87 -7.78 -7.79
CA PHE A 39 1.24 -6.77 -6.80
C PHE A 39 2.17 -5.69 -7.39
N LEU A 40 3.08 -6.03 -8.32
CA LEU A 40 4.00 -5.05 -8.94
C LEU A 40 3.26 -3.97 -9.73
N GLN A 41 2.16 -4.33 -10.38
CA GLN A 41 1.27 -3.37 -11.03
C GLN A 41 0.33 -2.71 -10.03
N ARG A 42 -0.16 -3.45 -9.03
CA ARG A 42 -1.14 -2.95 -8.07
C ARG A 42 -0.58 -1.86 -7.15
N ILE A 43 0.68 -1.97 -6.76
CA ILE A 43 1.32 -1.02 -5.85
C ILE A 43 1.38 0.39 -6.45
N THR A 44 1.42 0.52 -7.78
CA THR A 44 1.47 1.82 -8.47
C THR A 44 0.20 2.64 -8.28
N ASP A 45 -0.92 2.02 -7.92
CA ASP A 45 -2.15 2.74 -7.58
C ASP A 45 -1.94 3.67 -6.38
N ASN A 46 -1.01 3.37 -5.47
CA ASN A 46 -0.66 4.26 -4.35
C ASN A 46 0.01 5.55 -4.82
N TRP A 47 0.56 5.56 -6.02
CA TRP A 47 1.33 6.67 -6.55
C TRP A 47 0.48 7.49 -7.52
N ALA A 48 -0.83 7.52 -7.26
CA ALA A 48 -1.83 8.17 -8.09
C ALA A 48 -1.71 9.70 -8.14
N TYR A 49 -1.01 10.29 -7.17
CA TYR A 49 -0.89 11.75 -7.00
C TYR A 49 0.56 12.19 -7.22
N ILE A 50 1.20 11.66 -8.27
CA ILE A 50 2.62 11.90 -8.57
C ILE A 50 2.93 13.39 -8.75
N ASP A 51 1.95 14.21 -9.13
CA ASP A 51 2.07 15.68 -9.20
C ASP A 51 2.44 16.32 -7.86
N LEU A 52 2.12 15.68 -6.74
CA LEU A 52 2.53 16.14 -5.42
C LEU A 52 4.03 15.92 -5.19
N LEU A 53 4.63 14.85 -5.73
CA LEU A 53 6.10 14.72 -5.71
C LEU A 53 6.76 15.73 -6.64
N GLU A 54 6.17 15.99 -7.80
CA GLU A 54 6.65 17.05 -8.72
C GLU A 54 6.62 18.43 -8.04
N LYS A 55 5.54 18.77 -7.31
CA LYS A 55 5.51 20.00 -6.48
C LYS A 55 6.51 19.98 -5.32
N ALA A 56 6.80 18.81 -4.76
CA ALA A 56 7.80 18.67 -3.70
C ALA A 56 9.22 18.97 -4.22
N VAL A 57 9.54 18.61 -5.46
CA VAL A 57 10.80 18.99 -6.14
C VAL A 57 10.97 20.50 -6.16
N ASP A 58 9.92 21.24 -6.52
CA ASP A 58 9.98 22.71 -6.65
C ASP A 58 9.99 23.43 -5.29
N ALA A 59 9.59 22.76 -4.21
CA ALA A 59 9.50 23.35 -2.87
C ALA A 59 10.89 23.52 -2.22
N THR A 60 11.37 24.77 -2.13
CA THR A 60 12.65 25.11 -1.47
C THR A 60 12.59 24.99 0.05
N ASP A 61 11.44 25.27 0.67
CA ASP A 61 11.20 25.09 2.10
C ASP A 61 11.02 23.59 2.43
N PRO A 62 11.86 22.99 3.30
CA PRO A 62 11.73 21.59 3.73
C PRO A 62 10.38 21.26 4.37
N ILE A 63 9.75 22.20 5.09
CA ILE A 63 8.42 21.99 5.68
C ILE A 63 7.41 21.80 4.56
N LYS A 64 7.39 22.70 3.58
CA LYS A 64 6.49 22.64 2.43
C LYS A 64 6.68 21.35 1.62
N ARG A 65 7.93 20.94 1.42
CA ARG A 65 8.28 19.68 0.75
C ARG A 65 7.71 18.47 1.49
N MET A 66 7.92 18.40 2.80
CA MET A 66 7.35 17.36 3.66
C MET A 66 5.82 17.30 3.53
N GLN A 67 5.14 18.45 3.54
CA GLN A 67 3.68 18.53 3.39
C GLN A 67 3.19 17.96 2.05
N TYR A 68 3.92 18.19 0.95
CA TYR A 68 3.61 17.59 -0.35
C TYR A 68 3.82 16.08 -0.38
N VAL A 69 4.92 15.58 0.22
CA VAL A 69 5.18 14.13 0.35
C VAL A 69 4.09 13.46 1.19
N VAL A 70 3.66 14.08 2.30
CA VAL A 70 2.54 13.58 3.10
C VAL A 70 1.26 13.51 2.26
N GLY A 71 0.96 14.56 1.48
CA GLY A 71 -0.19 14.57 0.56
C GLY A 71 -0.14 13.43 -0.48
N PHE A 72 1.03 13.19 -1.06
CA PHE A 72 1.27 12.08 -2.00
C PHE A 72 0.94 10.72 -1.36
N VAL A 73 1.49 10.46 -0.18
CA VAL A 73 1.36 9.17 0.52
C VAL A 73 -0.06 8.95 1.02
N ILE A 74 -0.65 9.92 1.72
CA ILE A 74 -2.00 9.81 2.28
C ILE A 74 -3.02 9.72 1.15
N GLY A 75 -2.90 10.57 0.13
CA GLY A 75 -3.77 10.50 -1.04
C GLY A 75 -3.71 9.13 -1.69
N GLY A 76 -2.54 8.50 -1.76
CA GLY A 76 -2.37 7.13 -2.25
C GLY A 76 -3.21 6.07 -1.52
N LEU A 77 -3.38 6.18 -0.19
CA LEU A 77 -4.05 5.16 0.63
C LEU A 77 -5.48 4.85 0.16
N ARG A 78 -6.24 5.86 -0.29
CA ARG A 78 -7.62 5.65 -0.79
C ARG A 78 -7.69 4.72 -2.01
N ARG A 79 -6.59 4.59 -2.74
CA ARG A 79 -6.48 3.75 -3.94
C ARG A 79 -6.32 2.27 -3.56
N GLN A 80 -6.12 1.97 -2.27
CA GLN A 80 -6.05 0.62 -1.70
C GLN A 80 -7.33 0.18 -0.99
N THR A 81 -8.50 0.67 -1.42
CA THR A 81 -9.80 0.30 -0.84
C THR A 81 -10.43 -0.96 -1.47
N SER A 82 -9.82 -1.52 -2.51
CA SER A 82 -10.27 -2.79 -3.09
C SER A 82 -10.13 -3.94 -2.09
N THR A 83 -11.14 -4.81 -2.04
CA THR A 83 -11.14 -6.02 -1.20
C THR A 83 -10.66 -7.26 -1.96
N LEU A 84 -10.33 -7.10 -3.25
CA LEU A 84 -9.68 -8.14 -4.05
C LEU A 84 -8.19 -8.16 -3.76
N LYS A 85 -7.61 -9.36 -3.73
CA LYS A 85 -6.19 -9.58 -3.52
C LYS A 85 -5.45 -9.52 -4.88
N PRO A 86 -4.35 -8.76 -5.03
CA PRO A 86 -3.50 -8.92 -6.21
C PRO A 86 -2.80 -10.29 -6.20
N PHE A 87 -2.40 -10.75 -7.38
CA PHE A 87 -1.55 -11.93 -7.47
C PHE A 87 -0.20 -11.65 -6.81
N ASN A 88 0.31 -12.65 -6.10
CA ASN A 88 1.68 -12.56 -5.61
C ASN A 88 2.61 -12.62 -6.84
N PRO A 89 3.59 -11.72 -6.96
CA PRO A 89 4.52 -11.76 -8.08
C PRO A 89 5.38 -13.02 -8.00
N ILE A 90 5.77 -13.55 -9.15
CA ILE A 90 6.74 -14.64 -9.23
C ILE A 90 8.18 -14.08 -9.16
N LEU A 91 9.17 -14.87 -8.74
CA LEU A 91 10.56 -14.41 -8.67
C LEU A 91 11.05 -13.96 -10.05
N GLY A 92 11.69 -12.78 -10.12
CA GLY A 92 12.16 -12.18 -11.38
C GLY A 92 11.05 -11.56 -12.23
N GLU A 93 9.79 -11.59 -11.77
CA GLU A 93 8.72 -10.84 -12.42
C GLU A 93 9.00 -9.34 -12.35
N THR A 94 8.67 -8.62 -13.41
CA THR A 94 8.90 -7.19 -13.54
C THR A 94 7.62 -6.42 -13.87
N TYR A 95 7.63 -5.11 -13.67
CA TYR A 95 6.62 -4.19 -14.19
C TYR A 95 7.30 -2.89 -14.64
N GLN A 96 6.93 -2.42 -15.83
CA GLN A 96 7.37 -1.13 -16.34
C GLN A 96 6.20 -0.25 -16.78
N GLY A 97 6.25 1.02 -16.39
CA GLY A 97 5.26 2.02 -16.78
C GLY A 97 5.80 3.45 -16.82
N VAL A 98 5.03 4.35 -17.40
CA VAL A 98 5.39 5.76 -17.56
C VAL A 98 4.17 6.66 -17.37
N TYR A 99 4.31 7.71 -16.57
CA TYR A 99 3.30 8.75 -16.39
C TYR A 99 3.32 9.72 -17.57
N SER A 100 2.25 10.50 -17.75
CA SER A 100 2.19 11.52 -18.80
C SER A 100 3.26 12.61 -18.65
N SER A 101 3.77 12.84 -17.45
CA SER A 101 4.89 13.75 -17.18
C SER A 101 6.26 13.19 -17.57
N GLY A 102 6.33 11.92 -17.99
CA GLY A 102 7.58 11.22 -18.31
C GLY A 102 8.23 10.52 -17.12
N VAL A 103 7.69 10.67 -15.91
CA VAL A 103 8.12 9.90 -14.72
C VAL A 103 7.99 8.41 -15.01
N ARG A 104 9.07 7.66 -14.81
CA ARG A 104 9.14 6.22 -15.13
C ARG A 104 9.01 5.37 -13.88
N VAL A 105 8.35 4.23 -14.02
CA VAL A 105 8.17 3.22 -12.97
C VAL A 105 8.85 1.94 -13.38
N HIS A 106 9.67 1.41 -12.49
CA HIS A 106 10.29 0.10 -12.56
C HIS A 106 9.98 -0.65 -11.27
N ALA A 107 9.53 -1.88 -11.36
CA ALA A 107 9.35 -2.75 -10.21
C ALA A 107 9.76 -4.19 -10.54
N GLU A 108 10.30 -4.90 -9.56
CA GLU A 108 10.76 -6.28 -9.70
C GLU A 108 10.48 -7.07 -8.42
N GLN A 109 10.15 -8.35 -8.58
CA GLN A 109 10.11 -9.31 -7.48
C GLN A 109 11.50 -9.92 -7.26
N ILE A 110 12.23 -9.36 -6.31
CA ILE A 110 13.64 -9.72 -6.03
C ILE A 110 13.80 -10.92 -5.06
N SER A 111 12.73 -11.33 -4.37
CA SER A 111 12.74 -12.53 -3.53
C SER A 111 11.36 -13.17 -3.42
N HIS A 112 11.29 -14.50 -3.25
CA HIS A 112 10.01 -15.22 -3.07
C HIS A 112 9.84 -15.77 -1.64
N HIS A 113 10.92 -16.10 -0.95
CA HIS A 113 10.90 -16.61 0.42
C HIS A 113 12.01 -15.95 1.27
N PRO A 114 11.70 -14.86 1.99
CA PRO A 114 10.40 -14.17 2.05
C PRO A 114 10.08 -13.41 0.74
N PRO A 115 8.80 -13.18 0.41
CA PRO A 115 8.45 -12.46 -0.81
C PRO A 115 8.86 -11.00 -0.67
N VAL A 116 9.72 -10.47 -1.54
CA VAL A 116 10.12 -9.05 -1.53
C VAL A 116 10.02 -8.48 -2.93
N SER A 117 9.30 -7.37 -3.07
CA SER A 117 9.25 -6.56 -4.28
C SER A 117 10.07 -5.30 -4.06
N SER A 118 10.79 -4.85 -5.07
CA SER A 118 11.48 -3.55 -5.10
C SER A 118 10.93 -2.68 -6.21
N TRP A 119 10.93 -1.38 -6.00
CA TRP A 119 10.47 -0.40 -6.98
C TRP A 119 11.34 0.86 -7.00
N GLN A 120 11.35 1.49 -8.18
CA GLN A 120 11.91 2.80 -8.43
C GLN A 120 10.95 3.58 -9.32
N VAL A 121 10.68 4.82 -8.92
CA VAL A 121 9.88 5.82 -9.63
C VAL A 121 10.78 7.03 -9.83
N ALA A 122 11.16 7.31 -11.06
CA ALA A 122 12.21 8.28 -11.37
C ALA A 122 11.70 9.40 -12.28
N ASP A 123 11.99 10.63 -11.89
CA ASP A 123 11.83 11.82 -12.72
C ASP A 123 12.69 11.70 -14.01
N PRO A 124 12.17 12.11 -15.18
CA PRO A 124 12.91 12.00 -16.43
C PRO A 124 14.22 12.81 -16.45
N ASP A 125 14.28 13.92 -15.71
CA ASP A 125 15.46 14.79 -15.60
C ASP A 125 16.30 14.45 -14.36
N GLY A 126 15.95 13.39 -13.63
CA GLY A 126 16.63 12.98 -12.41
C GLY A 126 16.43 13.92 -11.22
N LYS A 127 15.37 14.75 -11.21
CA LYS A 127 15.11 15.70 -10.11
C LYS A 127 14.70 15.01 -8.80
N PHE A 128 14.01 13.87 -8.90
CA PHE A 128 13.74 13.00 -7.76
C PHE A 128 13.82 11.52 -8.13
N ILE A 129 14.11 10.70 -7.13
CA ILE A 129 13.99 9.25 -7.20
C ILE A 129 13.19 8.79 -5.98
N PHE A 130 11.98 8.29 -6.21
CA PHE A 130 11.19 7.61 -5.20
C PHE A 130 11.41 6.10 -5.31
N SER A 131 11.90 5.47 -4.24
CA SER A 131 12.19 4.04 -4.23
C SER A 131 11.75 3.36 -2.95
N GLY A 132 11.68 2.04 -3.00
CA GLY A 132 11.38 1.22 -1.86
C GLY A 132 11.59 -0.25 -2.15
N SER A 133 11.61 -1.03 -1.08
CA SER A 133 11.59 -2.48 -1.14
C SER A 133 10.78 -2.98 0.02
N GLY A 134 9.89 -3.93 -0.23
CA GLY A 134 9.01 -4.37 0.82
C GLY A 134 8.22 -5.62 0.50
N ASN A 135 7.50 -6.07 1.51
CA ASN A 135 6.66 -7.23 1.42
C ASN A 135 5.30 -6.98 2.05
N TRP A 136 4.26 -7.59 1.47
CA TRP A 136 2.96 -7.61 2.11
C TRP A 136 2.93 -8.66 3.21
N LYS A 137 2.87 -8.21 4.47
CA LYS A 137 2.66 -9.08 5.63
C LYS A 137 1.17 -9.12 5.93
N ALA A 138 0.58 -10.30 6.01
CA ALA A 138 -0.82 -10.48 6.37
C ALA A 138 -0.96 -11.47 7.54
N SER A 139 -1.98 -11.30 8.36
CA SER A 139 -2.41 -12.26 9.38
C SER A 139 -3.93 -12.30 9.46
N ALA A 140 -4.50 -13.50 9.51
CA ALA A 140 -5.93 -13.69 9.66
C ALA A 140 -6.26 -14.04 11.11
N ARG A 141 -7.32 -13.43 11.67
CA ARG A 141 -7.84 -13.77 13.00
C ARG A 141 -9.36 -13.66 12.98
N GLY A 142 -10.03 -14.79 13.14
CA GLY A 142 -11.49 -14.89 13.08
C GLY A 142 -12.04 -14.31 11.78
N ASN A 143 -12.95 -13.34 11.88
CA ASN A 143 -13.62 -12.71 10.74
C ASN A 143 -12.85 -11.49 10.16
N SER A 144 -11.54 -11.39 10.38
CA SER A 144 -10.72 -10.25 9.97
C SER A 144 -9.33 -10.65 9.44
N ILE A 145 -8.78 -9.85 8.55
CA ILE A 145 -7.39 -9.91 8.07
C ILE A 145 -6.71 -8.59 8.38
N LYS A 146 -5.59 -8.63 9.09
CA LYS A 146 -4.67 -7.49 9.24
C LYS A 146 -3.56 -7.63 8.21
N GLY A 147 -3.29 -6.59 7.45
CA GLY A 147 -2.22 -6.51 6.46
C GLY A 147 -1.33 -5.29 6.68
N GLN A 148 -0.12 -5.30 6.17
CA GLN A 148 0.77 -4.14 6.09
C GLN A 148 1.75 -4.33 4.94
N GLN A 149 2.00 -3.29 4.17
CA GLN A 149 3.19 -3.24 3.31
C GLN A 149 4.37 -2.86 4.22
N ALA A 150 5.19 -3.85 4.56
CA ALA A 150 6.38 -3.65 5.38
C ALA A 150 7.56 -3.26 4.49
N GLY A 151 8.41 -2.36 4.97
CA GLY A 151 9.59 -1.88 4.26
C GLY A 151 9.54 -0.37 4.01
N VAL A 152 10.70 0.26 4.17
CA VAL A 152 10.87 1.71 4.10
C VAL A 152 10.74 2.19 2.65
N ASN A 153 9.88 3.17 2.47
CA ASN A 153 9.78 4.00 1.27
C ASN A 153 10.67 5.23 1.45
N ARG A 154 11.28 5.71 0.36
CA ARG A 154 12.12 6.91 0.40
C ARG A 154 12.01 7.71 -0.89
N VAL A 155 11.99 9.03 -0.80
CA VAL A 155 12.18 9.92 -1.96
C VAL A 155 13.44 10.76 -1.75
N HIS A 156 14.37 10.66 -2.70
CA HIS A 156 15.58 11.47 -2.77
C HIS A 156 15.35 12.67 -3.70
N PHE A 157 15.72 13.86 -3.27
CA PHE A 157 15.63 15.11 -4.05
C PHE A 157 17.02 15.59 -4.47
N SER A 158 17.28 15.64 -5.76
CA SER A 158 18.62 15.90 -6.30
C SER A 158 19.10 17.34 -6.09
N ARG A 159 18.20 18.29 -5.86
CA ARG A 159 18.55 19.72 -5.67
C ARG A 159 19.45 19.95 -4.45
N ASP A 160 19.17 19.27 -3.35
CA ASP A 160 19.86 19.48 -2.06
C ASP A 160 20.25 18.18 -1.36
N GLY A 161 19.97 17.02 -1.95
CA GLY A 161 20.30 15.71 -1.40
C GLY A 161 19.38 15.26 -0.26
N ALA A 162 18.29 15.98 0.03
CA ALA A 162 17.35 15.58 1.07
C ALA A 162 16.70 14.23 0.72
N VAL A 163 16.50 13.40 1.74
CA VAL A 163 15.80 12.11 1.62
C VAL A 163 14.66 12.08 2.62
N ILE A 164 13.43 11.98 2.12
CA ILE A 164 12.24 11.81 2.97
C ILE A 164 11.87 10.33 3.02
N THR A 165 11.79 9.75 4.22
CA THR A 165 11.47 8.32 4.43
C THR A 165 10.15 8.12 5.17
N TRP A 166 9.45 7.01 4.91
CA TRP A 166 8.24 6.61 5.63
C TRP A 166 7.96 5.10 5.50
N GLU A 167 7.09 4.57 6.36
CA GLU A 167 6.52 3.22 6.24
C GLU A 167 4.99 3.27 6.20
N LEU A 168 4.36 2.40 5.41
CA LEU A 168 2.90 2.39 5.29
C LEU A 168 2.21 1.83 6.54
N PRO A 169 1.01 2.37 6.89
CA PRO A 169 0.28 1.95 8.08
C PRO A 169 -0.30 0.54 7.92
N SER A 170 -0.80 -0.02 9.03
CA SER A 170 -1.53 -1.28 8.98
C SER A 170 -2.91 -1.09 8.34
N LEU A 171 -3.36 -2.11 7.63
CA LEU A 171 -4.70 -2.23 7.06
C LEU A 171 -5.47 -3.35 7.77
N LEU A 172 -6.73 -3.12 8.12
CA LEU A 172 -7.63 -4.09 8.72
C LEU A 172 -8.87 -4.27 7.85
N LEU A 173 -9.01 -5.45 7.27
CA LEU A 173 -10.19 -5.88 6.53
C LEU A 173 -11.06 -6.76 7.44
N ARG A 174 -12.28 -6.31 7.76
CA ARG A 174 -13.27 -7.05 8.55
C ARG A 174 -14.39 -7.59 7.66
N GLY A 175 -15.14 -8.57 8.16
CA GLY A 175 -16.29 -9.12 7.45
C GLY A 175 -15.90 -10.01 6.28
N ILE A 176 -14.82 -10.78 6.47
CA ILE A 176 -14.30 -11.74 5.49
C ILE A 176 -15.30 -12.87 5.25
N LEU A 177 -15.87 -13.41 6.32
CA LEU A 177 -16.74 -14.59 6.32
C LEU A 177 -18.22 -14.22 6.48
N TRP A 178 -18.55 -13.30 7.40
CA TRP A 178 -19.92 -12.85 7.68
C TRP A 178 -19.98 -11.36 8.09
N GLY A 179 -21.17 -10.77 8.19
CA GLY A 179 -21.39 -9.37 8.60
C GLY A 179 -21.12 -8.33 7.51
N GLU A 180 -21.02 -7.06 7.86
CA GLU A 180 -20.65 -5.99 6.92
C GLU A 180 -19.13 -5.99 6.65
N ARG A 181 -18.72 -5.78 5.40
CA ARG A 181 -17.30 -5.71 5.03
C ARG A 181 -16.80 -4.28 5.19
N SER A 182 -15.71 -4.10 5.93
CA SER A 182 -15.06 -2.80 6.11
C SER A 182 -13.55 -2.94 6.01
N LEU A 183 -12.92 -1.93 5.42
CA LEU A 183 -11.47 -1.81 5.27
C LEU A 183 -11.04 -0.53 5.97
N LYS A 184 -10.05 -0.61 6.86
CA LYS A 184 -9.59 0.53 7.66
C LYS A 184 -8.08 0.57 7.73
N TYR A 185 -7.51 1.75 7.58
CA TYR A 185 -6.14 1.98 8.00
C TYR A 185 -6.08 2.26 9.49
N SER A 186 -4.99 1.88 10.14
CA SER A 186 -4.72 2.27 11.51
C SER A 186 -3.23 2.30 11.82
N GLY A 187 -2.87 3.14 12.78
CA GLY A 187 -1.50 3.36 13.23
C GLY A 187 -0.98 4.73 12.84
N THR A 188 0.31 4.92 13.11
CA THR A 188 1.02 6.17 12.84
C THR A 188 1.99 5.96 11.70
N ILE A 189 1.96 6.87 10.73
CA ILE A 189 2.98 7.00 9.69
C ILE A 189 3.93 8.09 10.16
N THR A 190 5.21 7.75 10.32
CA THR A 190 6.27 8.70 10.63
C THR A 190 7.05 9.00 9.36
N PHE A 191 7.15 10.28 9.02
CA PHE A 191 7.94 10.81 7.92
C PHE A 191 9.18 11.49 8.47
N ARG A 192 10.34 11.25 7.87
CA ARG A 192 11.63 11.83 8.33
C ARG A 192 12.45 12.40 7.20
N ASP A 193 12.93 13.63 7.40
CA ASP A 193 13.96 14.30 6.63
C ASP A 193 15.12 14.67 7.57
N ASP A 194 16.08 13.76 7.70
CA ASP A 194 17.18 13.90 8.67
C ASP A 194 18.11 15.08 8.32
N LEU A 195 18.26 15.43 7.03
CA LEU A 195 19.12 16.51 6.58
C LEU A 195 18.63 17.87 7.07
N ASN A 196 17.30 18.07 7.07
CA ASN A 196 16.66 19.32 7.43
C ASN A 196 16.09 19.35 8.85
N ASP A 197 16.30 18.26 9.61
CA ASP A 197 15.74 18.02 10.94
C ASP A 197 14.21 18.25 10.97
N VAL A 198 13.52 17.63 10.00
CA VAL A 198 12.04 17.69 9.89
C VAL A 198 11.46 16.29 10.10
N GLU A 199 10.53 16.17 11.04
CA GLU A 199 9.78 14.94 11.29
C GLU A 199 8.28 15.22 11.27
N CYS A 200 7.48 14.28 10.78
CA CYS A 200 6.03 14.38 10.83
C CYS A 200 5.39 13.05 11.22
N ASP A 201 4.51 13.08 12.21
CA ASP A 201 3.72 11.92 12.62
C ASP A 201 2.25 12.11 12.21
N ILE A 202 1.74 11.22 11.37
CA ILE A 202 0.33 11.17 10.97
C ILE A 202 -0.32 9.93 11.58
N THR A 203 -1.28 10.13 12.48
CA THR A 203 -2.06 9.04 13.05
C THR A 203 -3.40 8.91 12.34
N ILE A 204 -3.70 7.71 11.83
CA ILE A 204 -4.98 7.37 11.20
C ILE A 204 -5.85 6.64 12.21
N ASP A 205 -7.09 7.10 12.36
CA ASP A 205 -8.08 6.53 13.27
C ASP A 205 -7.49 6.29 14.67
N GLY A 206 -6.71 7.26 15.15
CA GLY A 206 -6.22 7.26 16.52
C GLY A 206 -7.43 7.27 17.45
N GLY A 207 -7.77 6.10 17.98
CA GLY A 207 -8.45 6.05 19.25
C GLY A 207 -7.60 6.89 20.18
N SER A 208 -8.22 7.90 20.80
CA SER A 208 -7.68 8.41 22.06
C SER A 208 -7.26 7.19 22.88
N LYS A 209 -6.10 7.24 23.53
CA LYS A 209 -5.74 6.26 24.56
C LYS A 209 -6.83 6.37 25.64
N GLN A 210 -7.98 5.74 25.42
CA GLN A 210 -9.01 5.57 26.42
C GLN A 210 -8.39 4.62 27.42
N GLY A 211 -7.83 5.21 28.48
CA GLY A 211 -7.39 4.47 29.64
C GLY A 211 -8.50 3.51 30.06
N PHE A 212 -8.11 2.32 30.50
CA PHE A 212 -8.95 1.20 30.92
C PHE A 212 -10.12 1.59 31.84
N LEU A 213 -10.03 2.74 32.52
CA LEU A 213 -11.05 3.29 33.41
C LEU A 213 -12.15 4.10 32.68
N SER A 214 -11.89 4.65 31.49
CA SER A 214 -12.84 5.50 30.75
C SER A 214 -13.89 4.72 29.96
N SER A 215 -13.62 3.45 29.63
CA SER A 215 -14.55 2.54 28.95
C SER A 215 -15.65 1.99 29.85
N LEU A 216 -15.51 2.11 31.17
CA LEU A 216 -16.49 1.60 32.15
C LEU A 216 -17.68 2.56 32.35
N TRP A 217 -17.55 3.84 31.98
CA TRP A 217 -18.51 4.89 32.36
C TRP A 217 -19.18 5.62 31.18
N ARG A 218 -18.91 5.23 29.93
CA ARG A 218 -19.63 5.78 28.77
C ARG A 218 -20.13 4.65 27.89
N GLY A 219 -21.46 4.57 27.73
CA GLY A 219 -22.09 3.70 26.73
C GLY A 219 -21.41 3.85 25.37
N LYS A 220 -21.26 2.74 24.64
CA LYS A 220 -20.57 2.63 23.34
C LYS A 220 -21.03 3.74 22.38
N LYS A 221 -20.35 4.90 22.39
CA LYS A 221 -20.42 5.83 21.27
C LYS A 221 -19.65 5.18 20.13
N VAL A 222 -20.39 4.73 19.11
CA VAL A 222 -19.81 4.27 17.85
C VAL A 222 -18.92 5.40 17.33
N GLN A 223 -17.62 5.14 17.17
CA GLN A 223 -16.72 6.09 16.53
C GLN A 223 -17.19 6.27 15.09
N LYS A 224 -17.78 7.44 14.82
CA LYS A 224 -18.61 7.69 13.64
C LYS A 224 -17.79 7.92 12.36
N ASN A 225 -16.52 8.31 12.51
CA ASN A 225 -15.62 8.58 11.39
C ASN A 225 -14.41 7.64 11.50
N LEU A 226 -14.21 6.82 10.47
CA LEU A 226 -13.20 5.73 10.37
C LEU A 226 -12.17 6.03 9.29
N ASP A 227 -12.05 7.32 9.01
CA ASP A 227 -11.24 7.86 7.94
C ASP A 227 -10.39 9.05 8.37
N GLN A 228 -10.43 9.41 9.65
CA GLN A 228 -9.81 10.64 10.13
C GLN A 228 -8.30 10.49 10.28
N LEU A 229 -7.59 11.55 9.93
CA LEU A 229 -6.16 11.70 10.21
C LEU A 229 -5.92 12.93 11.07
N HIS A 230 -4.92 12.85 11.93
CA HIS A 230 -4.38 13.96 12.71
C HIS A 230 -2.88 13.79 12.88
N GLY A 231 -2.15 14.89 13.02
CA GLY A 231 -0.71 14.83 13.19
C GLY A 231 -0.08 16.17 13.50
N SER A 232 1.22 16.14 13.75
CA SER A 232 2.08 17.32 13.82
C SER A 232 3.32 17.14 12.96
N LEU A 233 3.85 18.26 12.50
CA LEU A 233 5.14 18.37 11.84
C LEU A 233 6.05 19.17 12.77
N ARG A 234 7.23 18.61 13.02
CA ARG A 234 8.27 19.16 13.88
C ARG A 234 9.48 19.57 13.04
N LYS A 235 10.14 20.65 13.45
CA LYS A 235 11.44 21.07 12.93
C LYS A 235 12.32 21.52 14.10
N GLY A 236 13.57 21.05 14.20
CA GLY A 236 14.38 21.42 15.37
C GLY A 236 13.85 20.82 16.68
N GLY A 237 13.07 19.74 16.61
CA GLY A 237 12.30 19.19 17.73
C GLY A 237 11.05 19.99 18.16
N ALA A 238 10.79 21.16 17.59
CA ALA A 238 9.61 21.98 17.92
C ALA A 238 8.46 21.73 16.93
N ASP A 239 7.22 21.60 17.43
CA ASP A 239 6.03 21.57 16.58
C ASP A 239 5.89 22.90 15.82
N VAL A 240 5.76 22.82 14.50
CA VAL A 240 5.61 24.00 13.63
C VAL A 240 4.25 24.04 12.96
N ASP A 241 3.74 22.90 12.48
CA ASP A 241 2.45 22.82 11.78
C ASP A 241 1.65 21.62 12.28
N THR A 242 0.32 21.71 12.27
CA THR A 242 -0.58 20.58 12.54
C THR A 242 -1.33 20.17 11.28
N VAL A 243 -1.71 18.91 11.21
CA VAL A 243 -2.45 18.34 10.07
C VAL A 243 -3.69 17.62 10.54
N HIS A 244 -4.75 17.76 9.77
CA HIS A 244 -6.04 17.11 9.97
C HIS A 244 -6.69 16.80 8.63
N GLY A 245 -7.72 15.96 8.64
CA GLY A 245 -8.51 15.66 7.46
C GLY A 245 -9.00 14.23 7.44
N SER A 246 -9.11 13.67 6.23
CA SER A 246 -9.48 12.28 6.01
C SER A 246 -8.65 11.64 4.92
N TRP A 247 -8.18 10.42 5.14
CA TRP A 247 -7.40 9.68 4.14
C TRP A 247 -8.24 9.27 2.92
N LEU A 248 -9.56 9.48 2.96
CA LEU A 248 -10.47 9.28 1.82
C LEU A 248 -10.72 10.56 1.01
N THR A 249 -10.63 11.75 1.63
CA THR A 249 -11.11 13.00 1.02
C THR A 249 -10.10 14.14 0.95
N SER A 250 -9.42 14.50 2.04
CA SER A 250 -8.50 15.65 2.05
C SER A 250 -7.42 15.60 3.13
N VAL A 251 -6.31 16.31 2.89
CA VAL A 251 -5.23 16.57 3.86
C VAL A 251 -5.03 18.08 3.98
N GLU A 252 -5.20 18.60 5.19
CA GLU A 252 -5.21 20.03 5.50
C GLU A 252 -4.25 20.35 6.63
N TRP A 253 -3.36 21.31 6.37
CA TRP A 253 -2.36 21.81 7.30
C TRP A 253 -2.79 23.13 7.91
N GLN A 254 -2.42 23.36 9.16
CA GLN A 254 -2.55 24.65 9.84
C GLN A 254 -1.18 25.11 10.32
N ARG A 255 -0.72 26.23 9.76
CA ARG A 255 0.61 26.78 10.05
C ARG A 255 0.68 27.39 11.45
N GLY A 256 1.65 26.99 12.27
CA GLY A 256 1.76 27.45 13.65
C GLY A 256 0.77 26.77 14.61
N GLY A 257 0.10 25.70 14.17
CA GLY A 257 -0.85 24.93 14.97
C GLY A 257 -2.33 25.32 14.78
N PRO A 258 -3.22 24.84 15.68
CA PRO A 258 -4.66 25.02 15.55
C PRO A 258 -5.09 26.48 15.40
N GLY A 259 -5.85 26.79 14.34
CA GLY A 259 -6.30 28.15 14.02
C GLY A 259 -5.32 28.97 13.16
N GLY A 260 -4.17 28.40 12.82
CA GLY A 260 -3.21 28.96 11.88
C GLY A 260 -3.71 29.04 10.43
N LYS A 261 -2.90 29.64 9.55
CA LYS A 261 -3.22 29.72 8.12
C LYS A 261 -3.37 28.32 7.53
N SER A 262 -4.53 28.06 6.92
CA SER A 262 -4.83 26.75 6.33
C SER A 262 -4.18 26.56 4.97
N LEU A 263 -3.66 25.36 4.74
CA LEU A 263 -3.14 24.88 3.47
C LEU A 263 -3.70 23.48 3.18
N ARG A 264 -4.53 23.37 2.16
CA ARG A 264 -4.98 22.08 1.63
C ARG A 264 -3.97 21.58 0.60
N VAL A 265 -3.22 20.53 0.94
CA VAL A 265 -2.21 19.95 0.03
C VAL A 265 -2.77 18.86 -0.88
N TRP A 266 -3.83 18.19 -0.42
CA TRP A 266 -4.50 17.15 -1.19
C TRP A 266 -6.01 17.19 -0.95
N ASP A 267 -6.78 17.04 -2.03
CA ASP A 267 -8.24 16.97 -2.04
C ASP A 267 -8.68 16.07 -3.20
N VAL A 268 -9.47 15.04 -2.90
CA VAL A 268 -9.96 14.08 -3.92
C VAL A 268 -10.76 14.76 -5.04
N ALA A 269 -11.42 15.88 -4.77
CA ALA A 269 -12.21 16.61 -5.75
C ALA A 269 -11.35 17.55 -6.62
N ARG A 270 -10.13 17.90 -6.20
CA ARG A 270 -9.27 18.88 -6.90
C ARG A 270 -8.02 18.26 -7.51
N ASN A 271 -7.53 17.17 -6.94
CA ASN A 271 -6.35 16.47 -7.43
C ASN A 271 -6.79 15.29 -8.31
N PRO A 272 -6.54 15.32 -9.63
CA PRO A 272 -6.86 14.20 -10.51
C PRO A 272 -5.95 13.00 -10.21
N VAL A 273 -6.51 11.80 -10.35
CA VAL A 273 -5.72 10.57 -10.31
C VAL A 273 -4.92 10.44 -11.59
N GLN A 274 -3.63 10.17 -11.45
CA GLN A 274 -2.74 9.77 -12.51
C GLN A 274 -2.40 8.28 -12.37
N ALA A 275 -2.11 7.62 -13.48
CA ALA A 275 -1.67 6.24 -13.48
C ALA A 275 -0.58 6.04 -14.54
N PRO A 276 0.46 5.26 -14.24
CA PRO A 276 1.47 4.95 -15.23
C PRO A 276 0.85 4.06 -16.33
N LYS A 277 1.07 4.44 -17.58
CA LYS A 277 0.72 3.61 -18.74
C LYS A 277 1.83 2.60 -19.00
N PRO A 278 1.50 1.42 -19.56
CA PRO A 278 2.52 0.51 -20.09
C PRO A 278 3.50 1.21 -21.01
N ILE A 279 4.78 0.88 -20.88
CA ILE A 279 5.75 1.20 -21.93
C ILE A 279 5.49 0.31 -23.15
N ILE A 280 5.93 0.74 -24.33
CA ILE A 280 5.64 0.07 -25.60
C ILE A 280 6.27 -1.33 -25.64
N GLU A 281 7.51 -1.45 -25.16
CA GLU A 281 8.30 -2.68 -25.18
C GLU A 281 8.78 -3.01 -23.76
N PRO A 282 7.91 -3.57 -22.90
CA PRO A 282 8.34 -4.02 -21.59
C PRO A 282 9.18 -5.29 -21.68
N LEU A 283 9.94 -5.57 -20.63
CA LEU A 283 10.74 -6.79 -20.52
C LEU A 283 9.86 -8.04 -20.71
N PRO A 284 10.41 -9.16 -21.25
CA PRO A 284 9.68 -10.42 -21.35
C PRO A 284 9.15 -10.95 -20.01
N SER A 285 9.80 -10.56 -18.90
CA SER A 285 9.40 -10.85 -17.52
C SER A 285 8.27 -9.95 -17.00
N ASP A 286 7.69 -9.08 -17.82
CA ASP A 286 6.64 -8.16 -17.38
C ASP A 286 5.38 -8.92 -16.96
N CYS A 287 4.83 -8.55 -15.80
CA CYS A 287 3.72 -9.25 -15.19
C CYS A 287 2.49 -9.35 -16.10
N ARG A 288 2.30 -8.39 -17.03
CA ARG A 288 1.16 -8.38 -17.97
C ARG A 288 1.19 -9.54 -18.98
N PHE A 289 2.32 -10.23 -19.11
CA PHE A 289 2.44 -11.42 -19.94
C PHE A 289 2.10 -12.71 -19.22
N ARG A 290 1.85 -12.68 -17.90
CA ARG A 290 1.42 -13.86 -17.15
C ARG A 290 0.06 -14.37 -17.59
N GLU A 291 -0.02 -15.66 -17.89
CA GLU A 291 -1.20 -16.31 -18.44
C GLU A 291 -2.36 -16.37 -17.47
N ASP A 292 -2.09 -16.50 -16.16
CA ASP A 292 -3.13 -16.47 -15.13
C ASP A 292 -3.79 -15.09 -15.03
N LEU A 293 -3.00 -14.01 -15.13
CA LEU A 293 -3.51 -12.64 -15.17
C LEU A 293 -4.30 -12.34 -16.44
N GLN A 294 -3.77 -12.71 -17.61
CA GLN A 294 -4.46 -12.50 -18.89
C GLN A 294 -5.79 -13.27 -18.97
N SER A 295 -5.81 -14.52 -18.48
CA SER A 295 -7.03 -15.34 -18.46
C SER A 295 -8.08 -14.71 -17.53
N LEU A 296 -7.67 -14.27 -16.33
CA LEU A 296 -8.59 -13.61 -15.41
C LEU A 296 -9.10 -12.27 -15.95
N GLN A 297 -8.24 -11.50 -16.65
CA GLN A 297 -8.63 -10.24 -17.29
C GLN A 297 -9.68 -10.45 -18.39
N LYS A 298 -9.60 -11.56 -19.13
CA LYS A 298 -10.60 -11.98 -20.14
C LYS A 298 -11.87 -12.59 -19.52
N GLY A 299 -11.91 -12.76 -18.19
CA GLY A 299 -13.04 -13.36 -17.47
C GLY A 299 -13.03 -14.89 -17.40
N ASP A 300 -12.02 -15.55 -17.98
CA ASP A 300 -11.87 -17.01 -17.95
C ASP A 300 -11.21 -17.45 -16.63
N ARG A 301 -12.06 -17.67 -15.63
CA ARG A 301 -11.62 -17.99 -14.27
C ARG A 301 -11.07 -19.40 -14.13
N ASP A 302 -11.56 -20.35 -14.90
CA ASP A 302 -11.11 -21.75 -14.78
C ASP A 302 -9.70 -21.88 -15.35
N LYS A 303 -9.46 -21.28 -16.52
CA LYS A 303 -8.12 -21.19 -17.10
C LYS A 303 -7.17 -20.37 -16.24
N ALA A 304 -7.64 -19.27 -15.65
CA ALA A 304 -6.83 -18.49 -14.71
C ALA A 304 -6.41 -19.33 -13.49
N GLN A 305 -7.31 -20.17 -12.96
CA GLN A 305 -7.03 -21.05 -11.83
C GLN A 305 -6.03 -22.15 -12.20
N GLU A 306 -6.15 -22.73 -13.40
CA GLU A 306 -5.21 -23.72 -13.94
C GLU A 306 -3.79 -23.13 -14.04
N TRP A 307 -3.64 -21.99 -14.71
CA TRP A 307 -2.34 -21.31 -14.84
C TRP A 307 -1.76 -20.90 -13.50
N LYS A 308 -2.59 -20.36 -12.59
CA LYS A 308 -2.15 -20.01 -11.24
C LYS A 308 -1.57 -21.23 -10.51
N SER A 309 -2.26 -22.37 -10.55
CA SER A 309 -1.79 -23.61 -9.92
C SER A 309 -0.49 -24.11 -10.56
N ARG A 310 -0.38 -24.04 -11.89
CA ARG A 310 0.83 -24.42 -12.63
C ARG A 310 2.02 -23.55 -12.26
N LEU A 311 1.87 -22.23 -12.28
CA LEU A 311 2.93 -21.29 -11.93
C LEU A 311 3.38 -21.47 -10.47
N GLU A 312 2.45 -21.62 -9.54
CA GLU A 312 2.77 -21.90 -8.14
C GLU A 312 3.56 -23.21 -7.97
N HIS A 313 3.24 -24.25 -8.75
CA HIS A 313 4.00 -25.50 -8.74
C HIS A 313 5.42 -25.31 -9.29
N VAL A 314 5.56 -24.63 -10.43
CA VAL A 314 6.86 -24.31 -11.03
C VAL A 314 7.75 -23.55 -10.03
N GLN A 315 7.20 -22.54 -9.35
CA GLN A 315 7.95 -21.77 -8.35
C GLN A 315 8.44 -22.62 -7.18
N ARG A 316 7.59 -23.52 -6.66
CA ARG A 316 7.99 -24.42 -5.56
C ARG A 316 9.09 -25.38 -5.99
N THR A 317 8.99 -25.92 -7.21
CA THR A 317 10.00 -26.83 -7.77
C THR A 317 11.33 -26.12 -8.01
N ASP A 318 11.30 -24.94 -8.64
CA ASP A 318 12.47 -24.09 -8.86
C ASP A 318 13.16 -23.72 -7.54
N GLN A 319 12.39 -23.33 -6.52
CA GLN A 319 12.93 -23.08 -5.18
C GLN A 319 13.60 -24.33 -4.59
N ALA A 320 12.95 -25.49 -4.66
CA ALA A 320 13.51 -26.74 -4.13
C ALA A 320 14.83 -27.11 -4.82
N LEU A 321 14.93 -26.89 -6.14
CA LEU A 321 16.15 -27.10 -6.91
C LEU A 321 17.26 -26.12 -6.50
N ARG A 322 16.97 -24.82 -6.34
CA ARG A 322 17.96 -23.84 -5.87
C ARG A 322 18.47 -24.16 -4.48
N VAL A 323 17.58 -24.53 -3.54
CA VAL A 323 17.98 -24.92 -2.18
C VAL A 323 18.85 -26.17 -2.18
N ALA A 324 18.61 -27.10 -3.11
CA ALA A 324 19.42 -28.30 -3.28
C ALA A 324 20.71 -28.09 -4.08
N GLY A 325 20.99 -26.87 -4.59
CA GLY A 325 22.16 -26.58 -5.43
C GLY A 325 22.14 -27.28 -6.79
N ARG A 326 20.95 -27.51 -7.36
CA ARG A 326 20.75 -28.26 -8.61
C ARG A 326 20.39 -27.37 -9.80
N LEU A 327 20.60 -26.07 -9.67
CA LEU A 327 20.39 -25.02 -10.69
C LEU A 327 21.60 -24.09 -10.73
#